data_AF-A0A434IIE4-F1
#
_entry.id   AF-A0A434IIE4-F1
#
_cell.length_a   1.000
_cell.length_b   1.000
_cell.length_c   1.000
_cell.angle_alpha   90.00
_cell.angle_beta   90.00
_cell.angle_gamma   90.00
#
_symmetry.space_group_name_H-M   'P 1'
#
loop_
_entity.id
_entity.type
_entity.pdbx_description
1 polymer ?
#
loop_
_entity_poly.entity_id
_entity_poly.type
_entity_poly.pdbx_seq_one_letter_code
_entity_poly.pdbx_strand_id
1 'polypeptide(L)'
;MPSKTEKLLSLLNGQPVIPVLKISDVANAVPLARALAGGGLPAIEITLRTADALEAIRRVAGEVEDAIVGAGTILDARQFEEAAAAG
;
A
#
# COMPACT_ATOMS: atom_id res chain seq x y z
N MET A 1 11.38 -14.57 -16.20
CA MET A 1 10.86 -13.60 -15.21
C MET A 1 9.59 -14.19 -14.63
N PRO A 2 9.38 -14.17 -13.30
CA PRO A 2 8.10 -14.60 -12.75
C PRO A 2 7.00 -13.70 -13.28
N SER A 3 5.88 -14.32 -13.64
CA SER A 3 4.63 -13.65 -14.02
C SER A 3 4.16 -12.70 -12.93
N LYS A 4 3.31 -11.73 -13.30
CA LYS A 4 2.69 -10.82 -12.32
C LYS A 4 1.95 -11.60 -11.21
N THR A 5 1.31 -12.71 -11.59
CA THR A 5 0.59 -13.59 -10.67
C THR A 5 1.51 -14.25 -9.65
N GLU A 6 2.66 -14.79 -10.06
CA GLU A 6 3.61 -15.41 -9.12
C GLU A 6 4.18 -14.39 -8.12
N LYS A 7 4.48 -13.18 -8.57
CA LYS A 7 4.92 -12.09 -7.68
C LYS A 7 3.83 -11.73 -6.66
N LEU A 8 2.58 -11.57 -7.12
CA LEU A 8 1.45 -11.27 -6.24
C LEU A 8 1.22 -12.38 -5.22
N LEU A 9 1.24 -13.65 -5.65
CA LEU A 9 1.08 -14.80 -4.74
C LEU A 9 2.19 -14.85 -3.69
N SER A 10 3.43 -14.52 -4.03
CA SER A 10 4.53 -14.45 -3.05
C SER A 10 4.27 -13.41 -1.96
N LEU A 11 3.65 -12.27 -2.30
CA LEU A 11 3.29 -11.24 -1.31
C LEU A 11 2.14 -11.71 -0.44
N LEU A 12 1.08 -12.25 -1.05
CA LEU A 12 -0.11 -12.71 -0.33
C LEU A 12 0.20 -13.90 0.60
N ASN A 13 1.17 -14.75 0.24
CA ASN A 13 1.62 -15.85 1.09
C ASN A 13 2.63 -15.41 2.17
N GLY A 14 3.12 -14.17 2.12
CA GLY A 14 4.13 -13.66 3.06
C GLY A 14 3.58 -13.33 4.45
N GLN A 15 2.26 -13.12 4.57
CA GLN A 15 1.59 -12.81 5.84
C GLN A 15 0.12 -13.28 5.82
N PRO A 16 -0.50 -13.58 6.98
CA PRO A 16 -1.84 -14.16 7.02
C PRO A 16 -2.97 -13.17 6.73
N VAL A 17 -2.71 -11.86 6.82
CA VAL A 17 -3.72 -10.80 6.73
C VAL A 17 -3.13 -9.62 5.97
N ILE A 18 -3.87 -9.00 5.05
CA ILE A 18 -3.52 -7.71 4.44
C ILE A 18 -4.39 -6.60 5.05
N PRO A 19 -3.80 -5.63 5.79
CA PRO A 19 -4.54 -4.48 6.30
C PRO A 19 -5.04 -3.60 5.15
N VAL A 20 -6.35 -3.35 5.11
CA VAL A 20 -6.99 -2.43 4.16
C VAL A 20 -7.22 -1.10 4.88
N LEU A 21 -6.49 -0.06 4.45
CA LEU A 21 -6.37 1.21 5.14
C LEU A 21 -7.19 2.29 4.44
N LYS A 22 -7.92 3.06 5.24
CA LYS A 22 -8.50 4.35 4.86
C LYS A 22 -7.77 5.44 5.63
N ILE A 23 -6.91 6.20 4.94
CA ILE A 23 -6.08 7.25 5.55
C ILE A 23 -6.75 8.60 5.36
N SER A 24 -7.28 9.20 6.44
CA SER A 24 -7.95 10.51 6.39
C SER A 24 -7.02 11.70 6.66
N ASP A 25 -5.80 11.43 7.10
CA ASP A 25 -4.75 12.43 7.33
C ASP A 25 -3.41 11.81 6.97
N VAL A 26 -2.76 12.40 5.99
CA VAL A 26 -1.45 11.97 5.46
C VAL A 26 -0.36 11.86 6.53
N ALA A 27 -0.44 12.65 7.61
CA ALA A 27 0.54 12.61 8.70
C ALA A 27 0.56 11.25 9.41
N ASN A 28 -0.55 10.52 9.39
CA ASN A 28 -0.69 9.21 10.02
C ASN A 28 -0.17 8.05 9.15
N ALA A 29 0.04 8.26 7.84
CA ALA A 29 0.37 7.18 6.91
C ALA A 29 1.68 6.46 7.27
N VAL A 30 2.77 7.22 7.44
CA VAL A 30 4.11 6.68 7.73
C VAL A 30 4.19 6.04 9.12
N PRO A 31 3.74 6.68 10.21
CA PRO A 31 3.74 6.04 11.53
C PRO A 31 2.91 4.74 11.57
N LEU A 32 1.76 4.72 10.92
CA LEU A 32 0.91 3.53 10.85
C LEU A 32 1.58 2.40 10.07
N ALA A 33 2.16 2.68 8.90
CA ALA A 33 2.86 1.69 8.10
C ALA A 33 4.06 1.08 8.85
N ARG A 34 4.85 1.91 9.55
CA ARG A 34 5.95 1.44 10.41
C ARG A 34 5.45 0.52 11.53
N ALA A 35 4.34 0.89 12.18
CA ALA A 35 3.75 0.09 13.25
C ALA A 35 3.26 -1.27 12.74
N LEU A 36 2.61 -1.31 11.57
CA LEU A 36 2.13 -2.55 10.95
C LEU A 36 3.30 -3.44 10.51
N ALA A 37 4.31 -2.88 9.84
CA ALA A 37 5.51 -3.62 9.45
C ALA A 37 6.26 -4.19 10.66
N GLY A 38 6.49 -3.36 11.69
CA GLY A 38 7.11 -3.79 12.95
C GLY A 38 6.28 -4.81 13.74
N GLY A 39 4.97 -4.85 13.50
CA GLY A 39 4.05 -5.86 14.03
C GLY A 39 3.98 -7.16 13.22
N GLY A 40 4.78 -7.29 12.15
CA GLY A 40 4.81 -8.48 11.29
C GLY A 40 3.81 -8.46 10.13
N LEU A 41 3.25 -7.28 9.80
CA LEU A 41 2.35 -7.08 8.66
C LEU A 41 2.92 -6.06 7.67
N PRO A 42 4.03 -6.38 6.97
CA PRO A 42 4.71 -5.46 6.07
C PRO A 42 3.89 -5.10 4.81
N ALA A 43 3.08 -6.01 4.28
CA ALA A 43 2.24 -5.74 3.11
C ALA A 43 0.91 -5.09 3.51
N ILE A 44 0.61 -3.92 2.96
CA ILE A 44 -0.59 -3.12 3.29
C ILE A 44 -1.26 -2.58 2.03
N GLU A 45 -2.58 -2.37 2.08
CA GLU A 45 -3.37 -1.77 0.99
C GLU A 45 -3.92 -0.42 1.45
N ILE A 46 -3.57 0.67 0.76
CA ILE A 46 -4.19 2.00 0.98
C ILE A 46 -5.30 2.19 -0.06
N THR A 47 -6.53 2.39 0.42
CA THR A 47 -7.69 2.59 -0.46
C THR A 47 -7.80 4.02 -0.97
N LEU A 48 -8.13 4.21 -2.25
CA LEU A 48 -8.44 5.50 -2.88
C LEU A 48 -9.84 6.02 -2.47
N ARG A 49 -10.13 6.00 -1.16
CA ARG A 49 -11.39 6.45 -0.56
C ARG A 49 -11.27 7.77 0.19
N THR A 50 -10.11 8.42 0.10
CA THR A 50 -9.80 9.72 0.69
C THR A 50 -8.96 10.55 -0.28
N ALA A 51 -9.00 11.87 -0.14
CA ALA A 51 -8.23 12.78 -1.00
C ALA A 51 -6.71 12.58 -0.81
N ASP A 52 -6.28 12.18 0.40
CA ASP A 52 -4.87 12.03 0.76
C ASP A 52 -4.28 10.66 0.37
N ALA A 53 -5.06 9.73 -0.20
CA ALA A 53 -4.64 8.35 -0.40
C ALA A 53 -3.38 8.21 -1.26
N LEU A 54 -3.28 8.96 -2.37
CA LEU A 54 -2.12 8.93 -3.27
C LEU A 54 -0.86 9.48 -2.59
N GLU A 55 -1.00 10.55 -1.82
CA GLU A 55 0.13 11.10 -1.06
C GLU A 55 0.55 10.16 0.07
N ALA A 56 -0.41 9.51 0.74
CA ALA A 56 -0.13 8.49 1.74
C ALA A 56 0.66 7.31 1.13
N ILE A 57 0.29 6.83 -0.06
CA ILE A 57 1.05 5.79 -0.80
C ILE A 57 2.47 6.27 -1.07
N ARG A 58 2.62 7.47 -1.65
CA ARG A 58 3.94 8.05 -1.98
C ARG A 58 4.85 8.15 -0.76
N ARG A 59 4.33 8.67 0.35
CA ARG A 59 5.10 8.80 1.59
C ARG A 59 5.49 7.45 2.17
N VAL A 60 4.58 6.49 2.20
CA VAL A 60 4.88 5.14 2.71
C VAL A 60 5.93 4.45 1.84
N ALA A 61 5.75 4.45 0.51
CA ALA A 61 6.70 3.87 -0.43
C ALA A 61 8.10 4.48 -0.34
N GLY A 62 8.18 5.81 -0.11
CA GLY A 62 9.45 6.53 -0.04
C GLY A 62 10.12 6.51 1.33
N GLU A 63 9.38 6.33 2.42
CA GLU A 63 9.90 6.52 3.79
C GLU A 63 9.94 5.23 4.63
N VAL A 64 9.19 4.19 4.26
CA VAL A 64 9.07 2.96 5.06
C VAL A 64 9.58 1.76 4.27
N GLU A 65 10.90 1.54 4.30
CA GLU A 65 11.60 0.47 3.57
C GLU A 65 11.04 -0.93 3.86
N ASP A 66 10.61 -1.17 5.10
CA ASP A 66 10.05 -2.47 5.51
C ASP A 66 8.59 -2.69 5.06
N ALA A 67 7.92 -1.67 4.53
CA ALA A 67 6.54 -1.76 4.09
C ALA A 67 6.42 -2.01 2.58
N ILE A 68 5.56 -2.95 2.21
CA ILE A 68 5.15 -3.21 0.84
C ILE A 68 3.76 -2.61 0.67
N VAL A 69 3.70 -1.40 0.11
CA VAL A 69 2.43 -0.69 -0.07
C VAL A 69 1.78 -1.06 -1.41
N GLY A 70 0.47 -1.31 -1.38
CA GLY A 70 -0.39 -1.43 -2.54
C GLY A 70 -1.55 -0.44 -2.49
N ALA A 71 -2.23 -0.28 -3.63
CA ALA A 71 -3.38 0.60 -3.77
C ALA A 71 -4.68 -0.18 -4.00
N GLY A 72 -5.74 0.22 -3.31
CA GLY A 72 -7.05 -0.40 -3.37
C GLY A 72 -8.17 0.56 -3.76
N THR A 73 -9.36 0.03 -4.06
CA THR A 73 -10.50 0.84 -4.56
C THR A 73 -10.15 1.64 -5.82
N ILE A 74 -9.41 1.02 -6.75
CA ILE A 74 -9.18 1.54 -8.09
C ILE A 74 -10.41 1.19 -8.94
N LEU A 75 -11.04 2.20 -9.52
CA LEU A 75 -12.30 2.09 -10.27
C LEU A 75 -12.13 2.40 -11.77
N ASP A 76 -11.04 3.06 -12.15
CA ASP A 76 -10.76 3.42 -13.53
C ASP A 76 -9.25 3.39 -13.85
N ALA A 77 -8.92 3.51 -15.15
CA ALA A 77 -7.54 3.45 -15.63
C ALA A 77 -6.69 4.63 -15.15
N ARG A 78 -7.26 5.83 -14.98
CA ARG A 78 -6.51 6.98 -14.51
C ARG A 78 -6.06 6.77 -13.06
N GLN A 79 -6.96 6.28 -12.20
CA GLN A 79 -6.63 5.94 -10.82
C GLN A 79 -5.56 4.85 -10.74
N PHE A 80 -5.57 3.89 -11.67
CA PHE A 80 -4.52 2.87 -11.76
C PHE A 80 -3.15 3.50 -12.05
N GLU A 81 -3.06 4.37 -13.06
CA GLU A 81 -1.81 5.05 -13.43
C GLU A 81 -1.31 5.97 -12.30
N GLU A 82 -2.21 6.73 -11.67
CA GLU A 82 -1.88 7.61 -10.53
C GLU A 82 -1.36 6.83 -9.34
N ALA A 83 -1.98 5.69 -9.02
CA ALA A 83 -1.54 4.81 -7.93
C ALA A 83 -0.16 4.20 -8.23
N ALA A 84 0.03 3.64 -9.42
CA ALA A 84 1.31 3.04 -9.82
C ALA A 84 2.46 4.07 -9.87
N ALA A 85 2.16 5.32 -10.22
CA ALA A 85 3.13 6.41 -10.18
C ALA A 85 3.43 6.91 -8.75
N ALA A 86 2.55 6.64 -7.77
CA ALA A 86 2.77 7.02 -6.38
C ALA A 86 3.72 6.05 -5.66
N GLY A 87 3.71 4.76 -6.01
CA GLY A 87 4.56 3.71 -5.44
C GLY A 87 3.98 2.32 -5.67
#